data_AF-A0AAX4JDC8-F1
#
_entry.id   AF-A0AAX4JDC8-F1
#
_cell.length_a   1.000
_cell.length_b   1.000
_cell.length_c   1.000
_cell.angle_alpha   90.00
_cell.angle_beta   90.00
_cell.angle_gamma   90.00
#
_symmetry.space_group_name_H-M   'P 1'
#
loop_
_entity.id
_entity.type
_entity.pdbx_description
1 polymer ?
#
loop_
_entity_poly.entity_id
_entity_poly.type
_entity_poly.pdbx_seq_one_letter_code
_entity_poly.pdbx_strand_id
1 'polypeptide(L)'
;MGDNIKTYVRIKPDTDNPDFLIKGNIIIHNDKPLKFDKVFIDSSQKELFDVVSEDILVSTMQGYNCTIFAYGQTGSGKTFTIQGKENNPGLVQRCLCFLHNLNLEINLSFIEIYNENMIDLLDDTKVLNIRDDPVNSVTVDNLTLVRPVDYESSLQYYENGIKLRKTKSTNMNIESSRSHSVFTIYIKNMSNNILKESKLSFIDLAGSERLKNLEIENLKIKETANINKSLFCLGKIIYKLSEDNNKHIGYRDSKLTFLLKDSLGGNSKLRVIGNVCLENKLDTQNTLNFLCRLKMINNVTFINSNFTENIPDLQNQMKALDQENQKLRTKIALYETGNRKIEKEEIDEFNFNILQLKGHMKNVIEDFKELERVRKDLDLFEYEVKKKVILDCEKIYKDLLETRNKENP
;
A
#
# COMPACT_ATOMS: atom_id res chain seq x y z
N MET A 1 -5.15 4.39 -16.55
CA MET A 1 -4.74 5.75 -16.12
C MET A 1 -5.07 5.88 -14.65
N GLY A 2 -4.15 6.42 -13.85
CA GLY A 2 -3.92 6.11 -12.43
C GLY A 2 -5.11 6.28 -11.46
N ASP A 3 -5.50 5.17 -10.82
CA ASP A 3 -6.44 5.11 -9.68
C ASP A 3 -5.73 4.65 -8.38
N ASN A 4 -4.41 4.88 -8.33
CA ASN A 4 -3.55 4.30 -7.31
C ASN A 4 -3.54 5.11 -6.00
N ILE A 5 -3.80 6.42 -6.06
CA ILE A 5 -3.92 7.27 -4.87
C ILE A 5 -5.33 7.82 -4.79
N LYS A 6 -6.08 7.46 -3.72
CA LYS A 6 -7.36 8.10 -3.40
C LYS A 6 -7.26 8.91 -2.12
N THR A 7 -7.95 10.03 -2.12
CA THR A 7 -7.95 11.02 -1.06
C THR A 7 -9.36 11.20 -0.51
N TYR A 8 -9.49 11.02 0.78
CA TYR A 8 -10.73 11.14 1.51
C TYR A 8 -10.59 12.26 2.53
N VAL A 9 -11.65 13.01 2.76
CA VAL A 9 -11.70 14.00 3.85
C VAL A 9 -12.68 13.51 4.88
N ARG A 10 -12.27 13.45 6.14
CA ARG A 10 -13.16 13.18 7.26
C ARG A 10 -13.24 14.41 8.16
N ILE A 11 -14.39 15.04 8.17
CA ILE A 11 -14.65 16.21 9.00
C ILE A 11 -15.03 15.72 10.40
N LYS A 12 -14.39 16.31 11.41
CA LYS A 12 -14.73 16.06 12.81
C LYS A 12 -16.18 16.51 13.08
N PRO A 13 -17.00 15.69 13.73
CA PRO A 13 -18.37 16.07 14.08
C PRO A 13 -18.42 17.35 14.90
N ASP A 14 -19.56 18.04 14.82
CA ASP A 14 -19.86 19.28 15.56
C ASP A 14 -18.87 20.43 15.26
N THR A 15 -18.11 20.35 14.17
CA THR A 15 -17.28 21.45 13.68
C THR A 15 -17.95 22.08 12.47
N ASP A 16 -18.39 23.32 12.60
CA ASP A 16 -18.93 24.12 11.50
C ASP A 16 -18.11 25.39 11.32
N ASN A 17 -17.90 25.79 10.07
CA ASN A 17 -17.24 27.04 9.75
C ASN A 17 -17.73 27.54 8.39
N PRO A 18 -18.38 28.71 8.30
CA PRO A 18 -18.94 29.23 7.06
C PRO A 18 -17.90 29.49 5.97
N ASP A 19 -16.61 29.57 6.33
CA ASP A 19 -15.50 29.69 5.36
C ASP A 19 -15.31 28.43 4.49
N PHE A 20 -15.84 27.28 4.91
CA PHE A 20 -15.73 26.00 4.20
C PHE A 20 -17.12 25.51 3.76
N LEU A 21 -17.46 25.74 2.50
CA LEU A 21 -18.71 25.28 1.93
C LEU A 21 -18.55 23.86 1.36
N ILE A 22 -19.31 22.90 1.89
CA ILE A 22 -19.22 21.49 1.50
C ILE A 22 -20.39 21.16 0.55
N LYS A 23 -20.07 20.64 -0.64
CA LYS A 23 -21.04 20.21 -1.66
C LYS A 23 -20.66 18.83 -2.19
N GLY A 24 -21.30 17.79 -1.66
CA GLY A 24 -20.95 16.41 -2.00
C GLY A 24 -19.48 16.12 -1.69
N ASN A 25 -18.71 15.71 -2.70
CA ASN A 25 -17.28 15.42 -2.57
C ASN A 25 -16.36 16.64 -2.84
N ILE A 26 -16.90 17.85 -2.80
CA ILE A 26 -16.17 19.10 -3.04
C ILE A 26 -16.23 19.97 -1.78
N ILE A 27 -15.08 20.51 -1.36
CA ILE A 27 -14.97 21.53 -0.31
C ILE A 27 -14.51 22.82 -0.97
N ILE A 28 -15.27 23.90 -0.80
CA ILE A 28 -14.97 25.22 -1.35
C ILE A 28 -14.47 26.12 -0.20
N HIS A 29 -13.29 26.70 -0.38
CA HIS A 29 -12.71 27.65 0.57
C HIS A 29 -12.04 28.79 -0.21
N ASN A 30 -12.36 30.05 0.11
CA ASN A 30 -11.93 31.24 -0.64
C ASN A 30 -12.17 31.11 -2.16
N ASP A 31 -13.39 30.73 -2.55
CA ASP A 31 -13.83 30.52 -3.95
C ASP A 31 -13.04 29.44 -4.74
N LYS A 32 -12.19 28.66 -4.07
CA LYS A 32 -11.44 27.56 -4.69
C LYS A 32 -12.11 26.22 -4.39
N PRO A 33 -12.68 25.53 -5.40
CA PRO A 33 -13.24 24.20 -5.21
C PRO A 33 -12.11 23.15 -5.13
N LEU A 34 -12.12 22.35 -4.06
CA LEU A 34 -11.20 21.24 -3.86
C LEU A 34 -11.99 19.93 -3.93
N LYS A 35 -11.69 19.08 -4.91
CA LYS A 35 -12.41 17.82 -5.17
C LYS A 35 -11.66 16.62 -4.59
N PHE A 36 -12.37 15.80 -3.82
CA PHE A 36 -11.87 14.58 -3.20
C PHE A 36 -12.62 13.36 -3.72
N ASP A 37 -12.13 12.17 -3.39
CA ASP A 37 -12.78 10.91 -3.77
C ASP A 37 -14.03 10.66 -2.91
N LYS A 38 -13.97 11.04 -1.63
CA LYS A 38 -15.13 11.14 -0.73
C LYS A 38 -14.89 12.20 0.34
N VAL A 39 -15.94 12.95 0.68
CA VAL A 39 -15.99 13.79 1.88
C VAL A 39 -16.99 13.17 2.85
N PHE A 40 -16.54 12.91 4.07
CA PHE A 40 -17.32 12.35 5.15
C PHE A 40 -17.68 13.45 6.17
N ILE A 41 -18.98 13.63 6.41
CA ILE A 41 -19.55 14.56 7.40
C ILE A 41 -20.38 13.71 8.36
N ASP A 42 -20.15 13.84 9.66
CA ASP A 42 -20.84 13.07 10.71
C ASP A 42 -20.90 11.55 10.46
N SER A 43 -19.90 11.02 9.76
CA SER A 43 -19.89 9.63 9.30
C SER A 43 -19.53 8.66 10.41
N SER A 44 -20.22 7.51 10.42
CA SER A 44 -19.87 6.40 11.31
C SER A 44 -18.53 5.73 10.93
N GLN A 45 -17.94 4.97 11.85
CA GLN A 45 -16.76 4.15 11.55
C GLN A 45 -17.06 3.07 10.50
N LYS A 46 -18.30 2.55 10.50
CA LYS A 46 -18.73 1.54 9.54
C LYS A 46 -18.82 2.14 8.15
N GLU A 47 -19.47 3.28 7.98
CA GLU A 47 -19.57 3.96 6.69
C GLU A 47 -18.19 4.28 6.10
N LEU A 48 -17.28 4.81 6.93
CA LEU A 48 -15.91 5.08 6.50
C LEU A 48 -15.19 3.79 6.09
N PHE A 49 -15.35 2.70 6.85
CA PHE A 49 -14.80 1.40 6.49
C PHE A 49 -15.38 0.89 5.17
N ASP A 50 -16.70 0.88 5.00
CA ASP A 50 -17.36 0.35 3.80
C ASP A 50 -16.84 1.05 2.52
N VAL A 51 -16.64 2.38 2.57
CA VAL A 51 -16.11 3.15 1.42
C VAL A 51 -14.61 3.00 1.23
N VAL A 52 -13.80 3.09 2.30
CA VAL A 52 -12.33 3.05 2.19
C VAL A 52 -11.84 1.63 1.89
N SER A 53 -12.55 0.62 2.36
CA SER A 53 -12.11 -0.78 2.30
C SER A 53 -12.48 -1.50 1.00
N GLU A 54 -13.49 -1.00 0.27
CA GLU A 54 -14.07 -1.64 -0.93
C GLU A 54 -13.00 -2.07 -1.93
N ASP A 55 -12.09 -1.17 -2.28
CA ASP A 55 -11.04 -1.45 -3.27
C ASP A 55 -9.76 -2.00 -2.65
N ILE A 56 -9.45 -1.64 -1.40
CA ILE A 56 -8.17 -1.94 -0.80
C ILE A 56 -8.08 -3.40 -0.34
N LEU A 57 -9.16 -3.96 0.22
CA LEU A 57 -9.20 -5.36 0.65
C LEU A 57 -9.13 -6.29 -0.56
N VAL A 58 -9.89 -5.98 -1.63
CA VAL A 58 -9.83 -6.71 -2.90
C VAL A 58 -8.42 -6.66 -3.49
N SER A 59 -7.82 -5.47 -3.57
CA SER A 59 -6.47 -5.30 -4.09
C SER A 59 -5.44 -6.07 -3.27
N THR A 60 -5.54 -6.02 -1.94
CA THR A 60 -4.65 -6.75 -1.04
C THR A 60 -4.76 -8.26 -1.29
N MET A 61 -5.98 -8.82 -1.37
CA MET A 61 -6.19 -10.23 -1.66
C MET A 61 -5.66 -10.68 -3.04
N GLN A 62 -5.64 -9.76 -4.01
CA GLN A 62 -5.06 -9.99 -5.33
C GLN A 62 -3.53 -9.97 -5.35
N GLY A 63 -2.88 -9.56 -4.24
CA GLY A 63 -1.42 -9.49 -4.11
C GLY A 63 -0.85 -8.09 -4.31
N TYR A 64 -1.66 -7.02 -4.33
CA TYR A 64 -1.14 -5.66 -4.34
C TYR A 64 -0.76 -5.21 -2.93
N ASN A 65 0.37 -4.52 -2.79
CA ASN A 65 0.62 -3.75 -1.58
C ASN A 65 -0.36 -2.58 -1.50
N CYS A 66 -0.82 -2.30 -0.30
CA CYS A 66 -1.82 -1.31 -0.01
C CYS A 66 -1.47 -0.55 1.27
N THR A 67 -1.73 0.75 1.25
CA THR A 67 -1.40 1.61 2.38
C THR A 67 -2.54 2.58 2.67
N ILE A 68 -2.88 2.75 3.95
CA ILE A 68 -3.88 3.70 4.44
C ILE A 68 -3.20 4.67 5.40
N PHE A 69 -3.27 5.97 5.10
CA PHE A 69 -2.77 7.05 5.94
C PHE A 69 -3.92 7.83 6.59
N ALA A 70 -3.79 8.16 7.87
CA ALA A 70 -4.54 9.25 8.48
C ALA A 70 -3.61 10.46 8.69
N TYR A 71 -4.02 11.62 8.18
CA TYR A 71 -3.24 12.87 8.22
C TYR A 71 -4.10 14.05 8.66
N GLY A 72 -3.49 15.03 9.33
CA GLY A 72 -4.16 16.24 9.81
C GLY A 72 -3.65 16.68 11.18
N GLN A 73 -4.18 17.78 11.70
CA GLN A 73 -3.75 18.32 12.98
C GLN A 73 -4.07 17.40 14.17
N THR A 74 -3.43 17.64 15.31
CA THR A 74 -3.80 17.03 16.57
C THR A 74 -5.25 17.33 16.93
N GLY A 75 -5.94 16.31 17.44
CA GLY A 75 -7.35 16.42 17.81
C GLY A 75 -8.36 16.39 16.66
N SER A 76 -7.93 16.25 15.39
CA SER A 76 -8.85 16.16 14.24
C SER A 76 -9.46 14.77 14.01
N GLY A 77 -8.95 13.74 14.70
CA GLY A 77 -9.53 12.38 14.66
C GLY A 77 -8.75 11.34 13.85
N LYS A 78 -7.45 11.53 13.62
CA LYS A 78 -6.56 10.54 12.98
C LYS A 78 -6.59 9.18 13.66
N THR A 79 -6.19 9.13 14.94
CA THR A 79 -6.23 7.92 15.77
C THR A 79 -7.64 7.35 15.90
N PHE A 80 -8.67 8.21 16.01
CA PHE A 80 -10.07 7.74 16.00
C PHE A 80 -10.44 7.05 14.68
N THR A 81 -9.88 7.46 13.54
CA THR A 81 -10.15 6.83 12.24
C THR A 81 -9.44 5.49 12.10
N ILE A 82 -8.15 5.42 12.48
CA ILE A 82 -7.36 4.20 12.35
C ILE A 82 -7.74 3.17 13.42
N GLN A 83 -7.75 3.57 14.69
CA GLN A 83 -7.97 2.71 15.85
C GLN A 83 -9.43 2.70 16.33
N GLY A 84 -10.11 3.84 16.32
CA GLY A 84 -11.45 3.95 16.90
C GLY A 84 -11.49 3.85 18.43
N LYS A 85 -12.64 3.42 18.94
CA LYS A 85 -12.91 3.15 20.36
C LYS A 85 -13.35 1.70 20.52
N GLU A 86 -13.34 1.17 21.73
CA GLU A 86 -13.76 -0.20 22.05
C GLU A 86 -15.15 -0.53 21.48
N ASN A 87 -16.15 0.29 21.80
CA ASN A 87 -17.52 0.13 21.27
C ASN A 87 -17.71 0.70 19.85
N ASN A 88 -16.66 1.22 19.22
CA ASN A 88 -16.73 1.81 17.89
C ASN A 88 -15.40 1.62 17.14
N PRO A 89 -15.10 0.37 16.73
CA PRO A 89 -13.80 -0.01 16.18
C PRO A 89 -13.48 0.75 14.89
N GLY A 90 -12.21 1.09 14.73
CA GLY A 90 -11.67 1.79 13.56
C GLY A 90 -11.38 0.86 12.39
N LEU A 91 -10.62 1.39 11.43
CA LEU A 91 -10.26 0.68 10.20
C LEU A 91 -9.46 -0.60 10.47
N VAL A 92 -8.51 -0.57 11.42
CA VAL A 92 -7.61 -1.71 11.67
C VAL A 92 -8.40 -2.95 12.10
N GLN A 93 -9.23 -2.82 13.14
CA GLN A 93 -9.99 -3.95 13.69
C GLN A 93 -11.00 -4.49 12.67
N ARG A 94 -11.67 -3.61 11.92
CA ARG A 94 -12.63 -4.02 10.87
C ARG A 94 -11.94 -4.79 9.74
N CYS A 95 -10.76 -4.35 9.31
CA CYS A 95 -9.98 -5.06 8.29
C CYS A 95 -9.48 -6.41 8.81
N LEU A 96 -8.99 -6.49 10.05
CA LEU A 96 -8.57 -7.76 10.66
C LEU A 96 -9.74 -8.76 10.72
N CYS A 97 -10.92 -8.30 11.16
CA CYS A 97 -12.12 -9.13 11.22
C CYS A 97 -12.48 -9.69 9.84
N PHE A 98 -12.48 -8.83 8.80
CA PHE A 98 -12.74 -9.26 7.44
C PHE A 98 -11.73 -10.29 6.93
N LEU A 99 -10.42 -10.04 7.12
CA LEU A 99 -9.36 -10.88 6.59
C LEU A 99 -9.30 -12.27 7.24
N HIS A 100 -9.59 -12.37 8.54
CA HIS A 100 -9.64 -13.66 9.23
C HIS A 100 -10.80 -14.55 8.79
N ASN A 101 -11.87 -13.98 8.24
CA ASN A 101 -12.97 -14.77 7.67
C ASN A 101 -12.60 -15.45 6.33
N LEU A 102 -11.41 -15.21 5.79
CA LEU A 102 -10.99 -15.67 4.46
C LEU A 102 -9.95 -16.80 4.47
N ASN A 103 -9.63 -17.38 5.63
CA ASN A 103 -8.65 -18.47 5.79
C ASN A 103 -7.27 -18.16 5.16
N LEU A 104 -6.81 -16.91 5.27
CA LEU A 104 -5.52 -16.46 4.74
C LEU A 104 -4.40 -16.65 5.77
N GLU A 105 -3.15 -16.81 5.30
CA GLU A 105 -2.00 -16.71 6.20
C GLU A 105 -1.70 -15.22 6.48
N ILE A 106 -1.85 -14.83 7.74
CA ILE A 106 -1.69 -13.45 8.21
C ILE A 106 -0.49 -13.39 9.17
N ASN A 107 0.41 -12.44 8.94
CA ASN A 107 1.42 -12.03 9.90
C ASN A 107 1.28 -10.54 10.21
N LEU A 108 1.65 -10.12 11.42
CA LEU A 108 1.51 -8.73 11.87
C LEU A 108 2.87 -8.16 12.29
N SER A 109 3.06 -6.86 12.03
CA SER A 109 4.13 -6.06 12.64
C SER A 109 3.57 -4.73 13.12
N PHE A 110 4.19 -4.13 14.14
CA PHE A 110 3.78 -2.82 14.62
C PHE A 110 4.98 -1.96 15.01
N ILE A 111 5.14 -0.81 14.37
CA ILE A 111 6.27 0.11 14.59
C ILE A 111 5.74 1.45 15.10
N GLU A 112 6.43 2.03 16.08
CA GLU A 112 6.34 3.44 16.42
C GLU A 112 7.60 4.17 15.93
N ILE A 113 7.41 5.33 15.29
CA ILE A 113 8.50 6.24 14.93
C ILE A 113 8.34 7.50 15.77
N TYR A 114 9.29 7.72 16.68
CA TYR A 114 9.34 8.91 17.52
C TYR A 114 10.75 9.50 17.51
N ASN A 115 10.86 10.79 17.23
CA ASN A 115 12.13 11.51 17.23
C ASN A 115 13.21 10.81 16.36
N GLU A 116 12.82 10.35 15.15
CA GLU A 116 13.66 9.57 14.22
C GLU A 116 14.21 8.23 14.74
N ASN A 117 13.70 7.75 15.87
CA ASN A 117 13.94 6.40 16.39
C ASN A 117 12.74 5.50 16.06
N MET A 118 13.02 4.26 15.67
CA MET A 118 12.00 3.24 15.43
C MET A 118 11.96 2.29 16.62
N ILE A 119 10.75 2.02 17.12
CA ILE A 119 10.49 1.12 18.24
C ILE A 119 9.54 0.05 17.71
N ASP A 120 9.87 -1.21 17.97
CA ASP A 120 8.96 -2.32 17.75
C ASP A 120 7.94 -2.37 18.90
N LEU A 121 6.66 -2.25 18.56
CA LEU A 121 5.54 -2.26 19.52
C LEU A 121 5.05 -3.68 19.85
N LEU A 122 5.63 -4.72 19.22
CA LEU A 122 5.39 -6.12 19.57
C LEU A 122 6.52 -6.72 20.41
N ASP A 123 7.73 -6.16 20.31
CA ASP A 123 8.89 -6.50 21.16
C ASP A 123 9.87 -5.32 21.25
N ASP A 124 9.75 -4.54 22.32
CA ASP A 124 10.48 -3.29 22.44
C ASP A 124 11.94 -3.42 22.89
N THR A 125 12.43 -4.65 23.01
CA THR A 125 13.84 -4.95 23.29
C THR A 125 14.72 -4.91 22.05
N LYS A 126 14.11 -4.94 20.85
CA LYS A 126 14.83 -5.03 19.58
C LYS A 126 15.26 -3.67 19.03
N VAL A 127 16.43 -3.65 18.40
CA VAL A 127 16.94 -2.50 17.65
C VAL A 127 16.64 -2.69 16.17
N LEU A 128 15.82 -1.81 15.62
CA LEU A 128 15.35 -1.87 14.24
C LEU A 128 16.26 -1.06 13.29
N ASN A 129 16.55 -1.63 12.12
CA ASN A 129 17.28 -0.93 11.06
C ASN A 129 16.52 -1.00 9.74
N ILE A 130 16.35 0.14 9.07
CA ILE A 130 15.67 0.22 7.77
C ILE A 130 16.72 0.21 6.65
N ARG A 131 16.49 -0.63 5.63
CA ARG A 131 17.37 -0.77 4.47
C ARG A 131 16.59 -0.81 3.16
N ASP A 132 17.25 -0.40 2.08
CA ASP A 132 16.76 -0.62 0.73
C ASP A 132 17.02 -2.07 0.34
N ASP A 133 15.98 -2.76 -0.11
CA ASP A 133 16.09 -4.12 -0.63
C ASP A 133 15.89 -4.11 -2.16
N PRO A 134 16.77 -4.74 -2.97
CA PRO A 134 16.63 -4.74 -4.42
C PRO A 134 15.33 -5.39 -4.92
N VAL A 135 14.73 -6.29 -4.15
CA VAL A 135 13.54 -7.08 -4.52
C VAL A 135 12.28 -6.51 -3.86
N ASN A 136 12.35 -6.19 -2.57
CA ASN A 136 11.22 -5.77 -1.73
C ASN A 136 11.18 -4.26 -1.46
N SER A 137 12.00 -3.49 -2.17
CA SER A 137 12.21 -2.02 -2.11
C SER A 137 12.63 -1.45 -0.76
N VAL A 138 11.90 -1.72 0.33
CA VAL A 138 12.22 -1.32 1.71
C VAL A 138 11.95 -2.47 2.68
N THR A 139 12.95 -2.78 3.51
CA THR A 139 12.82 -3.77 4.59
C THR A 139 13.31 -3.22 5.93
N VAL A 140 12.79 -3.77 7.02
CA VAL A 140 13.19 -3.41 8.39
C VAL A 140 13.76 -4.66 9.06
N ASP A 141 15.06 -4.63 9.31
CA ASP A 141 15.78 -5.70 9.99
C ASP A 141 15.39 -5.77 11.46
N ASN A 142 15.35 -6.99 11.98
CA ASN A 142 14.95 -7.34 13.36
C ASN A 142 13.50 -6.99 13.72
N LEU A 143 12.66 -6.61 12.75
CA LEU A 143 11.24 -6.37 13.00
C LEU A 143 10.54 -7.67 13.41
N THR A 144 9.82 -7.64 14.53
CA THR A 144 9.02 -8.78 14.99
C THR A 144 7.83 -9.00 14.07
N LEU A 145 7.71 -10.24 13.58
CA LEU A 145 6.55 -10.73 12.86
C LEU A 145 5.85 -11.77 13.73
N VAL A 146 4.60 -11.49 14.10
CA VAL A 146 3.76 -12.44 14.86
C VAL A 146 2.72 -13.04 13.93
N ARG A 147 2.46 -14.34 14.08
CA ARG A 147 1.45 -15.08 13.31
C ARG A 147 0.25 -15.38 14.23
N PRO A 148 -0.79 -14.52 14.25
CA PRO A 148 -1.99 -14.79 15.02
C PRO A 148 -2.77 -15.97 14.43
N VAL A 149 -3.41 -16.76 15.29
CA VAL A 149 -4.24 -17.90 14.87
C VAL A 149 -5.66 -17.48 14.47
N ASP A 150 -6.15 -16.36 15.01
CA ASP A 150 -7.49 -15.85 14.78
C ASP A 150 -7.57 -14.31 14.95
N TYR A 151 -8.79 -13.79 14.79
CA TYR A 151 -9.10 -12.37 14.96
C TYR A 151 -8.80 -11.88 16.37
N GLU A 152 -9.18 -12.62 17.41
CA GLU A 152 -8.99 -12.22 18.81
C GLU A 152 -7.51 -12.11 19.19
N SER A 153 -6.69 -13.08 18.76
CA SER A 153 -5.24 -13.04 18.93
C SER A 153 -4.63 -11.83 18.22
N SER A 154 -5.12 -11.51 17.01
CA SER A 154 -4.67 -10.33 16.26
C SER A 154 -5.01 -9.03 16.97
N LEU A 155 -6.22 -8.95 17.51
CA LEU A 155 -6.68 -7.80 18.28
C LEU A 155 -5.84 -7.64 19.55
N GLN A 156 -5.51 -8.73 20.25
CA GLN A 156 -4.65 -8.71 21.42
C GLN A 156 -3.25 -8.16 21.12
N TYR A 157 -2.60 -8.59 20.03
CA TYR A 157 -1.31 -8.04 19.62
C TYR A 157 -1.40 -6.53 19.32
N TYR A 158 -2.45 -6.12 18.61
CA TYR A 158 -2.67 -4.71 18.27
C TYR A 158 -2.89 -3.85 19.53
N GLU A 159 -3.76 -4.30 20.44
CA GLU A 159 -4.07 -3.60 21.69
C GLU A 159 -2.88 -3.54 22.63
N ASN A 160 -2.09 -4.60 22.72
CA ASN A 160 -0.86 -4.61 23.53
C ASN A 160 0.15 -3.60 22.98
N GLY A 161 0.32 -3.52 21.65
CA GLY A 161 1.16 -2.49 21.04
C GLY A 161 0.66 -1.07 21.31
N ILE A 162 -0.66 -0.84 21.29
CA ILE A 162 -1.26 0.45 21.68
C ILE A 162 -0.99 0.76 23.16
N LYS A 163 -1.14 -0.22 24.05
CA LYS A 163 -0.87 -0.06 25.50
C LYS A 163 0.60 0.30 25.71
N LEU A 164 1.52 -0.41 25.07
CA LEU A 164 2.96 -0.13 25.13
C LEU A 164 3.28 1.28 24.64
N ARG A 165 2.71 1.71 23.50
CA ARG A 165 2.82 3.08 22.99
C ARG A 165 2.34 4.13 24.00
N LYS A 166 1.20 3.89 24.66
CA LYS A 166 0.66 4.79 25.71
C LYS A 166 1.54 4.81 26.96
N THR A 167 2.03 3.68 27.43
CA THR A 167 2.92 3.61 28.59
C THR A 167 4.26 4.31 28.32
N LYS A 168 4.80 4.18 27.10
CA LYS A 168 5.98 4.95 26.67
C LYS A 168 5.70 6.44 26.59
N SER A 169 4.50 6.81 26.13
CA SER A 169 4.01 8.20 26.15
C SER A 169 4.09 8.81 27.55
N THR A 170 3.55 8.11 28.56
CA THR A 170 3.58 8.60 29.95
C THR A 170 4.98 8.57 30.57
N ASN A 171 5.76 7.51 30.34
CA ASN A 171 7.07 7.33 31.00
C ASN A 171 8.16 8.25 30.45
N MET A 172 8.09 8.61 29.16
CA MET A 172 9.11 9.45 28.50
C MET A 172 8.62 10.88 28.23
N ASN A 173 7.49 11.31 28.81
CA ASN A 173 6.80 12.56 28.46
C ASN A 173 6.55 12.71 26.94
N ILE A 174 6.40 11.57 26.25
CA ILE A 174 6.11 11.54 24.82
C ILE A 174 4.61 11.75 24.65
N GLU A 175 4.22 12.72 23.84
CA GLU A 175 2.82 12.90 23.50
C GLU A 175 2.49 11.98 22.31
N SER A 176 1.45 11.14 22.40
CA SER A 176 1.08 10.25 21.28
C SER A 176 0.75 11.00 19.97
N SER A 177 0.42 12.30 20.06
CA SER A 177 0.28 13.22 18.93
C SER A 177 1.60 13.54 18.22
N ARG A 178 2.75 13.20 18.81
CA ARG A 178 4.11 13.50 18.34
C ARG A 178 4.84 12.29 17.77
N SER A 179 4.27 11.09 17.86
CA SER A 179 4.81 9.88 17.24
C SER A 179 3.95 9.39 16.09
N HIS A 180 4.57 8.73 15.13
CA HIS A 180 3.87 8.03 14.05
C HIS A 180 3.77 6.56 14.40
N SER A 181 2.65 5.92 14.06
CA SER A 181 2.53 4.47 14.21
C SER A 181 2.22 3.81 12.88
N VAL A 182 2.85 2.68 12.61
CA VAL A 182 2.74 1.89 11.39
C VAL A 182 2.42 0.45 11.76
N PHE A 183 1.16 0.07 11.60
CA PHE A 183 0.70 -1.30 11.77
C PHE A 183 0.58 -1.96 10.39
N THR A 184 1.24 -3.09 10.18
CA THR A 184 1.22 -3.78 8.88
C THR A 184 0.72 -5.20 9.04
N ILE A 185 -0.24 -5.54 8.19
CA ILE A 185 -0.76 -6.89 7.99
C ILE A 185 -0.10 -7.45 6.73
N TYR A 186 0.68 -8.51 6.87
CA TYR A 186 1.26 -9.26 5.78
C TYR A 186 0.34 -10.43 5.46
N ILE A 187 -0.08 -10.52 4.20
CA ILE A 187 -1.03 -11.54 3.75
C ILE A 187 -0.33 -12.40 2.72
N LYS A 188 -0.37 -13.71 2.95
CA LYS A 188 0.03 -14.73 1.98
C LYS A 188 -1.21 -15.49 1.55
N ASN A 189 -1.45 -15.48 0.25
CA ASN A 189 -2.56 -16.18 -0.38
C ASN A 189 -2.00 -17.16 -1.40
N MET A 190 -2.21 -18.45 -1.14
CA MET A 190 -1.79 -19.53 -2.03
C MET A 190 -2.98 -19.97 -2.87
N SER A 191 -2.91 -19.74 -4.18
CA SER A 191 -3.96 -20.14 -5.12
C SER A 191 -3.34 -20.73 -6.38
N ASN A 192 -3.73 -21.95 -6.79
CA ASN A 192 -3.28 -22.58 -8.03
C ASN A 192 -1.75 -22.60 -8.21
N ASN A 193 -0.97 -23.00 -7.20
CA ASN A 193 0.51 -22.99 -7.19
C ASN A 193 1.17 -21.61 -7.37
N ILE A 194 0.40 -20.53 -7.25
CA ILE A 194 0.87 -19.16 -7.26
C ILE A 194 0.75 -18.63 -5.84
N LEU A 195 1.89 -18.33 -5.23
CA LEU A 195 1.96 -17.63 -3.96
C LEU A 195 1.86 -16.14 -4.24
N LYS A 196 0.77 -15.51 -3.77
CA LYS A 196 0.61 -14.06 -3.77
C LYS A 196 0.93 -13.53 -2.38
N GLU A 197 1.76 -12.50 -2.34
CA GLU A 197 2.13 -11.82 -1.11
C GLU A 197 1.71 -10.36 -1.19
N SER A 198 1.18 -9.82 -0.11
CA SER A 198 0.81 -8.41 -0.03
C SER A 198 1.00 -7.86 1.38
N LYS A 199 1.12 -6.54 1.43
CA LYS A 199 1.19 -5.77 2.68
C LYS A 199 0.00 -4.82 2.71
N LEU A 200 -0.76 -4.83 3.80
CA LEU A 200 -1.75 -3.80 4.11
C LEU A 200 -1.26 -3.01 5.34
N SER A 201 -0.79 -1.78 5.09
CA SER A 201 -0.23 -0.92 6.14
C SER A 201 -1.20 0.18 6.54
N PHE A 202 -1.43 0.33 7.85
CA PHE A 202 -2.20 1.40 8.46
C PHE A 202 -1.27 2.35 9.19
N ILE A 203 -1.36 3.64 8.86
CA ILE A 203 -0.46 4.65 9.40
C ILE A 203 -1.26 5.77 10.05
N ASP A 204 -1.03 5.93 11.35
CA ASP A 204 -1.49 7.06 12.15
C ASP A 204 -0.32 8.02 12.34
N LEU A 205 -0.34 9.12 11.60
CA LEU A 205 0.74 10.11 11.62
C LEU A 205 0.60 11.03 12.84
N ALA A 206 1.71 11.65 13.23
CA ALA A 206 1.74 12.76 14.19
C ALA A 206 0.89 13.96 13.69
N GLY A 207 0.59 14.89 14.59
CA GLY A 207 -0.06 16.16 14.27
C GLY A 207 0.70 16.97 13.23
N SER A 208 -0.01 17.50 12.24
CA SER A 208 0.56 18.34 11.17
C SER A 208 0.71 19.82 11.52
N GLU A 209 0.19 20.24 12.68
CA GLU A 209 0.22 21.62 13.13
C GLU A 209 1.64 22.13 13.36
N ARG A 210 1.85 23.40 13.03
CA ARG A 210 3.09 24.10 13.38
C ARG A 210 2.94 24.62 14.80
N LEU A 211 3.87 24.25 15.68
CA LEU A 211 3.94 24.85 17.01
C LEU A 211 4.23 26.35 16.85
N LYS A 212 3.23 27.19 17.11
CA LYS A 212 3.39 28.65 17.17
C LYS A 212 4.13 28.97 18.46
N ASN A 213 5.27 29.67 18.31
CA ASN A 213 6.09 30.33 19.33
C ASN A 213 5.63 30.11 20.78
N LEU A 214 6.23 29.12 21.45
CA LEU A 214 6.31 29.11 22.90
C LEU A 214 7.78 28.92 23.26
N GLU A 215 8.27 29.82 24.10
CA GLU A 215 9.56 29.81 24.75
C GLU A 215 9.81 28.43 25.35
N ILE A 216 10.68 27.68 24.71
CA ILE A 216 10.91 26.29 25.06
C ILE A 216 12.42 26.09 25.10
N GLU A 217 12.93 25.78 26.28
CA GLU A 217 14.33 25.48 26.57
C GLU A 217 14.95 24.51 25.53
N ASN A 218 16.26 24.69 25.31
CA ASN A 218 17.07 24.09 24.24
C ASN A 218 16.91 22.56 23.98
N LEU A 219 16.43 21.77 24.94
CA LEU A 219 16.21 20.31 24.77
C LEU A 219 14.90 19.97 24.04
N LYS A 220 13.81 20.67 24.35
CA LYS A 220 12.51 20.48 23.67
C LYS A 220 12.53 21.06 22.25
N ILE A 221 13.45 21.98 21.93
CA ILE A 221 13.64 22.51 20.55
C ILE A 221 14.10 21.40 19.60
N LYS A 222 15.04 20.53 20.00
CA LYS A 222 15.53 19.43 19.15
C LYS A 222 14.43 18.39 18.89
N GLU A 223 13.67 18.02 19.92
CA GLU A 223 12.51 17.14 19.80
C GLU A 223 11.45 17.75 18.86
N THR A 224 11.11 19.03 19.08
CA THR A 224 10.14 19.79 18.26
C THR A 224 10.57 19.89 16.80
N ALA A 225 11.88 20.08 16.54
CA ALA A 225 12.44 20.10 15.20
C ALA A 225 12.34 18.72 14.52
N ASN A 226 12.56 17.63 15.26
CA ASN A 226 12.56 16.28 14.72
C ASN A 226 11.15 15.69 14.48
N ILE A 227 10.15 16.02 15.29
CA ILE A 227 8.76 15.63 15.01
C ILE A 227 8.31 16.25 13.69
N ASN A 228 8.54 17.56 13.53
CA ASN A 228 8.27 18.26 12.29
C ASN A 228 9.18 17.83 11.15
N LYS A 229 10.39 17.33 11.41
CA LYS A 229 11.31 16.85 10.36
C LYS A 229 10.65 15.77 9.52
N SER A 230 10.08 14.74 10.14
CA SER A 230 9.43 13.63 9.42
C SER A 230 8.29 14.10 8.49
N LEU A 231 7.37 14.95 9.00
CA LEU A 231 6.27 15.52 8.22
C LEU A 231 6.71 16.56 7.19
N PHE A 232 7.78 17.31 7.47
CA PHE A 232 8.39 18.24 6.54
C PHE A 232 9.07 17.51 5.38
N CYS A 233 9.82 16.45 5.66
CA CYS A 233 10.40 15.56 4.66
C CYS A 233 9.29 14.91 3.81
N LEU A 234 8.21 14.45 4.44
CA LEU A 234 7.03 13.92 3.75
C LEU A 234 6.42 14.97 2.79
N GLY A 235 6.20 16.20 3.27
CA GLY A 235 5.70 17.30 2.46
C GLY A 235 6.62 17.65 1.28
N LYS A 236 7.94 17.64 1.49
CA LYS A 236 8.94 17.84 0.42
C LYS A 236 8.88 16.76 -0.65
N ILE A 237 8.75 15.49 -0.26
CA ILE A 237 8.67 14.36 -1.18
C ILE A 237 7.39 14.47 -2.02
N ILE A 238 6.25 14.73 -1.37
CA ILE A 238 4.96 14.90 -2.07
C ILE A 238 5.04 16.05 -3.06
N TYR A 239 5.63 17.19 -2.66
CA TYR A 239 5.83 18.34 -3.55
C TYR A 239 6.66 17.94 -4.78
N LYS A 240 7.83 17.31 -4.57
CA LYS A 240 8.71 16.88 -5.66
C LYS A 240 8.03 15.87 -6.61
N LEU A 241 7.33 14.89 -6.05
CA LEU A 241 6.59 13.89 -6.82
C LEU A 241 5.41 14.49 -7.60
N SER A 242 4.75 15.52 -7.05
CA SER A 242 3.60 16.16 -7.71
C SER A 242 3.97 17.06 -8.89
N GLU A 243 5.22 17.52 -8.96
CA GLU A 243 5.70 18.39 -10.05
C GLU A 243 6.30 17.60 -11.24
N ASP A 244 6.27 16.26 -11.20
CA ASP A 244 6.90 15.35 -12.18
C ASP A 244 8.35 15.74 -12.53
N ASN A 245 9.06 16.23 -11.52
CA ASN A 245 10.45 16.58 -11.62
C ASN A 245 11.23 15.28 -11.39
N ASN A 246 11.80 14.68 -12.44
CA ASN A 246 12.73 13.51 -12.42
C ASN A 246 14.02 13.71 -11.58
N LYS A 247 13.99 14.63 -10.61
CA LYS A 247 15.02 14.94 -9.64
C LYS A 247 15.04 13.87 -8.55
N HIS A 248 16.20 13.71 -7.93
CA HIS A 248 16.37 12.82 -6.81
C HIS A 248 15.40 13.12 -5.65
N ILE A 249 14.71 12.07 -5.19
CA ILE A 249 13.76 12.11 -4.07
C ILE A 249 14.47 11.61 -2.81
N GLY A 250 14.55 12.47 -1.80
CA GLY A 250 15.24 12.21 -0.54
C GLY A 250 14.43 11.35 0.44
N TYR A 251 14.04 10.13 0.06
CA TYR A 251 13.29 9.24 0.97
C TYR A 251 14.04 8.97 2.27
N ARG A 252 15.37 8.97 2.23
CA ARG A 252 16.25 8.70 3.38
C ARG A 252 16.35 9.86 4.39
N ASP A 253 15.77 11.03 4.09
CA ASP A 253 15.88 12.22 4.94
C ASP A 253 15.18 12.03 6.31
N SER A 254 14.20 11.14 6.39
CA SER A 254 13.56 10.69 7.64
C SER A 254 13.25 9.19 7.62
N LYS A 255 13.18 8.56 8.79
CA LYS A 255 12.79 7.14 8.91
C LYS A 255 11.37 6.89 8.40
N LEU A 256 10.45 7.82 8.66
CA LEU A 256 9.08 7.75 8.16
C LEU A 256 9.06 7.74 6.63
N THR A 257 9.68 8.73 5.99
CA THR A 257 9.69 8.81 4.52
C THR A 257 10.41 7.64 3.87
N PHE A 258 11.41 7.07 4.55
CA PHE A 258 12.10 5.90 4.06
C PHE A 258 11.18 4.68 4.10
N LEU A 259 10.45 4.48 5.21
CA LEU A 259 9.45 3.40 5.31
C LEU A 259 8.31 3.57 4.30
N LEU A 260 7.97 4.82 3.96
CA LEU A 260 6.90 5.17 3.02
C LEU A 260 7.31 5.19 1.55
N LYS A 261 8.57 4.89 1.21
CA LYS A 261 9.07 4.93 -0.17
C LYS A 261 8.19 4.14 -1.14
N ASP A 262 7.69 2.99 -0.70
CA ASP A 262 6.84 2.13 -1.54
C ASP A 262 5.42 2.69 -1.70
N SER A 263 4.98 3.46 -0.71
CA SER A 263 3.64 4.05 -0.66
C SER A 263 3.52 5.35 -1.46
N LEU A 264 4.64 6.05 -1.69
CA LEU A 264 4.68 7.34 -2.38
C LEU A 264 5.55 7.23 -3.63
N GLY A 265 4.93 7.12 -4.80
CA GLY A 265 5.61 6.92 -6.08
C GLY A 265 6.10 5.49 -6.33
N GLY A 266 5.87 4.56 -5.40
CA GLY A 266 6.33 3.16 -5.48
C GLY A 266 5.22 2.14 -5.75
N ASN A 267 5.51 0.87 -5.41
CA ASN A 267 4.58 -0.25 -5.53
C ASN A 267 3.66 -0.39 -4.32
N SER A 268 2.67 0.49 -4.22
CA SER A 268 1.54 0.34 -3.29
C SER A 268 0.35 1.19 -3.74
N LYS A 269 -0.87 0.69 -3.56
CA LYS A 269 -2.09 1.51 -3.68
C LYS A 269 -2.26 2.31 -2.39
N LEU A 270 -2.30 3.63 -2.51
CA LEU A 270 -2.36 4.53 -1.38
C LEU A 270 -3.78 5.10 -1.18
N ARG A 271 -4.27 5.10 0.05
CA ARG A 271 -5.48 5.77 0.48
C ARG A 271 -5.11 6.75 1.59
N VAL A 272 -5.49 8.01 1.47
CA VAL A 272 -5.18 9.03 2.48
C VAL A 272 -6.47 9.64 2.99
N ILE A 273 -6.72 9.49 4.28
CA ILE A 273 -7.81 10.15 4.99
C ILE A 273 -7.25 11.41 5.66
N GLY A 274 -7.61 12.58 5.14
CA GLY A 274 -7.37 13.85 5.80
C GLY A 274 -8.45 14.11 6.85
N ASN A 275 -8.07 14.03 8.11
CA ASN A 275 -8.90 14.37 9.25
C ASN A 275 -8.80 15.87 9.52
N VAL A 276 -9.94 16.58 9.47
CA VAL A 276 -9.99 18.04 9.62
C VAL A 276 -10.95 18.47 10.72
N CYS A 277 -10.65 19.61 11.34
CA CYS A 277 -11.50 20.29 12.31
C CYS A 277 -11.76 21.70 11.76
N LEU A 278 -12.99 21.99 11.31
CA LEU A 278 -13.28 23.20 10.55
C LEU A 278 -13.07 24.50 11.34
N GLU A 279 -13.12 24.43 12.67
CA GLU A 279 -12.79 25.55 13.58
C GLU A 279 -11.34 26.04 13.38
N ASN A 280 -10.41 25.14 13.05
CA ASN A 280 -9.01 25.45 12.82
C ASN A 280 -8.75 25.68 11.32
N LYS A 281 -9.12 26.87 10.84
CA LYS A 281 -9.06 27.25 9.41
C LYS A 281 -7.71 26.96 8.75
N LEU A 282 -6.61 27.40 9.37
CA LEU A 282 -5.27 27.30 8.78
C LEU A 282 -4.83 25.84 8.58
N ASP A 283 -5.01 25.01 9.61
CA ASP A 283 -4.58 23.61 9.59
C ASP A 283 -5.49 22.75 8.72
N THR A 284 -6.79 23.05 8.70
CA THR A 284 -7.73 22.49 7.73
C THR A 284 -7.30 22.81 6.30
N GLN A 285 -7.00 24.08 5.99
CA GLN A 285 -6.52 24.47 4.67
C GLN A 285 -5.21 23.76 4.28
N ASN A 286 -4.27 23.64 5.22
CA ASN A 286 -3.01 22.91 5.00
C ASN A 286 -3.27 21.43 4.69
N THR A 287 -4.16 20.80 5.43
CA THR A 287 -4.55 19.39 5.24
C THR A 287 -5.21 19.18 3.87
N LEU A 288 -6.18 20.02 3.49
CA LEU A 288 -6.85 19.93 2.20
C LEU A 288 -5.87 20.12 1.02
N ASN A 289 -4.98 21.10 1.12
CA ASN A 289 -3.94 21.33 0.10
C ASN A 289 -2.94 20.17 0.00
N PHE A 290 -2.62 19.53 1.12
CA PHE A 290 -1.76 18.35 1.16
C PHE A 290 -2.37 17.18 0.39
N LEU A 291 -3.66 16.89 0.62
CA LEU A 291 -4.39 15.86 -0.11
C LEU A 291 -4.48 16.17 -1.61
N CYS A 292 -4.76 17.42 -1.99
CA CYS A 292 -4.85 17.81 -3.40
C CYS A 292 -3.53 17.53 -4.14
N ARG A 293 -2.39 17.79 -3.50
CA ARG A 293 -1.07 17.48 -4.07
C ARG A 293 -0.80 15.98 -4.18
N LEU A 294 -1.18 15.20 -3.16
CA LEU A 294 -1.05 13.74 -3.19
C LEU A 294 -1.76 13.13 -4.40
N LYS A 295 -2.93 13.65 -4.76
CA LYS A 295 -3.71 13.17 -5.91
C LYS A 295 -3.01 13.36 -7.26
N MET A 296 -1.99 14.22 -7.32
CA MET A 296 -1.19 14.44 -8.54
C MET A 296 -0.07 13.40 -8.71
N ILE A 297 0.20 12.59 -7.69
CA ILE A 297 1.29 11.59 -7.71
C ILE A 297 0.79 10.29 -8.35
N ASN A 298 1.62 9.72 -9.23
CA ASN A 298 1.37 8.42 -9.83
C ASN A 298 2.24 7.34 -9.16
N ASN A 299 1.59 6.36 -8.53
CA ASN A 299 2.26 5.15 -8.04
C ASN A 299 2.35 4.09 -9.15
N VAL A 300 3.39 3.26 -9.11
CA VAL A 300 3.59 2.14 -10.05
C VAL A 300 3.30 0.82 -9.33
N THR A 301 2.04 0.41 -9.36
CA THR A 301 1.55 -0.76 -8.59
C THR A 301 1.51 -2.03 -9.43
N PHE A 302 2.01 -3.14 -8.89
CA PHE A 302 1.97 -4.47 -9.49
C PHE A 302 1.65 -5.53 -8.44
N ILE A 303 1.19 -6.70 -8.91
CA ILE A 303 0.87 -7.86 -8.06
C ILE A 303 2.19 -8.51 -7.65
N ASN A 304 2.42 -8.72 -6.36
CA ASN A 304 3.54 -9.52 -5.89
C ASN A 304 3.12 -10.99 -5.88
N SER A 305 3.53 -11.71 -6.92
CA SER A 305 3.26 -13.15 -7.07
C SER A 305 4.53 -13.88 -7.45
N ASN A 306 4.78 -14.99 -6.79
CA ASN A 306 5.85 -15.92 -7.10
C ASN A 306 5.25 -17.29 -7.42
N PHE A 307 5.76 -17.93 -8.48
CA PHE A 307 5.49 -19.34 -8.72
C PHE A 307 6.32 -20.16 -7.74
N THR A 308 5.68 -21.04 -6.97
CA THR A 308 6.38 -21.81 -5.92
C THR A 308 7.14 -23.01 -6.48
N GLU A 309 6.82 -23.45 -7.70
CA GLU A 309 7.52 -24.52 -8.40
C GLU A 309 8.50 -23.91 -9.42
N ASN A 310 9.71 -24.49 -9.50
CA ASN A 310 10.77 -24.23 -10.50
C ASN A 310 11.65 -22.98 -10.38
N ILE A 311 11.61 -22.14 -9.34
CA ILE A 311 12.59 -21.02 -9.24
C ILE A 311 14.05 -21.50 -9.25
N PRO A 312 14.46 -22.54 -8.49
CA PRO A 312 15.83 -23.04 -8.55
C PRO A 312 16.20 -23.61 -9.92
N ASP A 313 15.28 -24.35 -10.55
CA ASP A 313 15.49 -24.96 -11.86
C ASP A 313 15.55 -23.93 -12.99
N LEU A 314 14.70 -22.89 -12.93
CA LEU A 314 14.74 -21.75 -13.85
C LEU A 314 16.02 -20.94 -13.67
N GLN A 315 16.47 -20.71 -12.43
CA GLN A 315 17.76 -20.05 -12.16
C GLN A 315 18.96 -20.86 -12.67
N ASN A 316 18.89 -22.19 -12.55
CA ASN A 316 19.90 -23.09 -13.09
C ASN A 316 19.90 -23.09 -14.63
N GLN A 317 18.72 -23.11 -15.26
CA GLN A 317 18.57 -23.00 -16.71
C GLN A 317 19.08 -21.65 -17.24
N MET A 318 18.77 -20.54 -16.55
CA MET A 318 19.29 -19.21 -16.91
C MET A 318 20.82 -19.17 -16.85
N LYS A 319 21.42 -19.71 -15.80
CA LYS A 319 22.90 -19.81 -15.70
C LYS A 319 23.50 -20.67 -16.81
N ALA A 320 22.87 -21.80 -17.14
CA ALA A 320 23.33 -22.68 -18.21
C ALA A 320 23.29 -21.96 -19.57
N LEU A 321 22.20 -21.26 -19.88
CA LEU A 321 22.03 -20.49 -21.10
C LEU A 321 22.99 -19.30 -21.19
N ASP A 322 23.29 -18.62 -20.08
CA ASP A 322 24.27 -17.53 -20.05
C ASP A 322 25.70 -18.04 -20.32
N GLN A 323 26.06 -19.18 -19.74
CA GLN A 323 27.35 -19.83 -20.02
C GLN A 323 27.46 -20.26 -21.48
N GLU A 324 26.37 -20.80 -22.06
CA GLU A 324 26.32 -21.17 -23.46
C GLU A 324 26.42 -19.95 -24.38
N ASN A 325 25.70 -18.86 -24.07
CA ASN A 325 25.81 -17.59 -24.80
C ASN A 325 27.22 -16.99 -24.74
N GLN A 326 27.90 -17.05 -23.59
CA GLN A 326 29.29 -16.60 -23.49
C GLN A 326 30.23 -17.46 -24.33
N LYS A 327 30.06 -18.80 -24.32
CA LYS A 327 30.84 -19.70 -25.18
C LYS A 327 30.63 -19.42 -26.66
N LEU A 328 29.38 -19.20 -27.08
CA LEU A 328 29.04 -18.88 -28.46
C LEU A 328 29.61 -17.51 -28.88
N ARG A 329 29.53 -16.49 -28.01
CA ARG A 329 30.14 -15.17 -28.27
C ARG A 329 31.66 -15.25 -28.40
N THR A 330 32.33 -16.02 -27.54
CA THR A 330 33.78 -16.24 -27.65
C THR A 330 34.15 -16.99 -28.94
N LYS A 331 33.37 -18.01 -29.32
CA LYS A 331 33.54 -18.71 -30.61
C LYS A 331 33.38 -17.74 -31.78
N ILE A 332 32.33 -16.92 -31.80
CA ILE A 332 32.09 -15.89 -32.83
C ILE A 332 33.28 -14.93 -32.93
N ALA A 333 33.80 -14.42 -31.79
CA ALA A 333 34.95 -13.52 -31.78
C ALA A 333 36.23 -14.18 -32.33
N LEU A 334 36.43 -15.49 -32.08
CA LEU A 334 37.54 -16.27 -32.64
C LEU A 334 37.38 -16.51 -34.16
N TYR A 335 36.15 -16.56 -34.67
CA TYR A 335 35.89 -16.67 -36.11
C TYR A 335 36.07 -15.32 -36.83
N GLU A 336 35.61 -14.22 -36.24
CA GLU A 336 35.76 -12.86 -36.78
C GLU A 336 37.24 -12.42 -36.88
N THR A 337 38.12 -13.01 -36.06
CA THR A 337 39.57 -12.75 -36.07
C THR A 337 40.36 -13.62 -37.07
N GLY A 338 39.68 -14.47 -37.87
CA GLY A 338 40.25 -15.07 -39.09
C GLY A 338 41.11 -16.33 -38.93
N ASN A 339 41.12 -16.98 -37.77
CA ASN A 339 42.08 -18.08 -37.47
C ASN A 339 41.60 -19.52 -37.73
N ARG A 340 40.42 -19.74 -38.35
CA ARG A 340 39.95 -21.08 -38.73
C ARG A 340 39.07 -21.06 -39.98
N LYS A 341 39.36 -21.92 -40.97
CA LYS A 341 38.44 -22.22 -42.08
C LYS A 341 37.44 -23.28 -41.61
N ILE A 342 36.15 -23.00 -41.77
CA ILE A 342 35.06 -23.87 -41.33
C ILE A 342 34.94 -25.04 -42.32
N GLU A 343 35.00 -26.27 -41.81
CA GLU A 343 34.78 -27.47 -42.61
C GLU A 343 33.28 -27.66 -42.88
N LYS A 344 32.93 -28.24 -44.04
CA LYS A 344 31.53 -28.35 -44.50
C LYS A 344 30.64 -29.11 -43.49
N GLU A 345 31.23 -30.06 -42.77
CA GLU A 345 30.58 -30.84 -41.72
C GLU A 345 30.15 -30.00 -40.51
N GLU A 346 30.93 -28.99 -40.12
CA GLU A 346 30.56 -28.06 -39.04
C GLU A 346 29.41 -27.13 -39.45
N ILE A 347 29.32 -26.77 -40.73
CA ILE A 347 28.20 -25.97 -41.28
C ILE A 347 26.92 -26.81 -41.28
N ASP A 348 27.01 -28.08 -41.66
CA ASP A 348 25.87 -28.98 -41.72
C ASP A 348 25.34 -29.30 -40.31
N GLU A 349 26.21 -29.48 -39.32
CA GLU A 349 25.83 -29.62 -37.91
C GLU A 349 25.16 -28.35 -37.37
N PHE A 350 25.71 -27.18 -37.70
CA PHE A 350 25.12 -25.90 -37.29
C PHE A 350 23.73 -25.67 -37.91
N ASN A 351 23.56 -26.02 -39.19
CA ASN A 351 22.27 -25.94 -39.87
C ASN A 351 21.25 -26.92 -39.28
N PHE A 352 21.67 -28.13 -38.89
CA PHE A 352 20.82 -29.10 -38.21
C PHE A 352 20.34 -28.57 -36.86
N ASN A 353 21.24 -27.99 -36.06
CA ASN A 353 20.91 -27.38 -34.78
C ASN A 353 19.96 -26.17 -34.94
N ILE A 354 20.18 -25.32 -35.94
CA ILE A 354 19.24 -24.23 -36.27
C ILE A 354 17.86 -24.77 -36.64
N LEU A 355 17.79 -25.89 -37.38
CA LEU A 355 16.52 -26.49 -37.76
C LEU A 355 15.75 -27.02 -36.55
N GLN A 356 16.44 -27.67 -35.60
CA GLN A 356 15.84 -28.12 -34.34
C GLN A 356 15.35 -26.93 -33.48
N LEU A 357 16.17 -25.88 -33.34
CA LEU A 357 15.80 -24.66 -32.62
C LEU A 357 14.58 -23.98 -33.23
N LYS A 358 14.48 -23.92 -34.56
CA LYS A 358 13.28 -23.41 -35.25
C LYS A 358 12.04 -24.26 -34.96
N GLY A 359 12.20 -25.57 -34.87
CA GLY A 359 11.13 -26.49 -34.48
C GLY A 359 10.63 -26.22 -33.06
N HIS A 360 11.53 -26.14 -32.08
CA HIS A 360 11.17 -25.82 -30.70
C HIS A 360 10.51 -24.43 -30.59
N MET A 361 11.04 -23.43 -31.28
CA MET A 361 10.48 -22.08 -31.27
C MET A 361 9.07 -22.05 -31.87
N LYS A 362 8.78 -22.87 -32.88
CA LYS A 362 7.44 -23.01 -33.45
C LYS A 362 6.46 -23.60 -32.42
N ASN A 363 6.86 -24.63 -31.68
CA ASN A 363 6.03 -25.23 -30.64
C ASN A 363 5.73 -24.22 -29.52
N VAL A 364 6.73 -23.49 -29.03
CA VAL A 364 6.54 -22.44 -28.01
C VAL A 364 5.57 -21.35 -28.49
N ILE A 365 5.62 -20.96 -29.77
CA ILE A 365 4.67 -20.00 -30.35
C ILE A 365 3.25 -20.58 -30.42
N GLU A 366 3.10 -21.87 -30.70
CA GLU A 366 1.79 -22.54 -30.67
C GLU A 366 1.24 -22.61 -29.24
N ASP A 367 2.04 -23.01 -28.26
CA ASP A 367 1.66 -23.03 -26.84
C ASP A 367 1.25 -21.63 -26.35
N PHE A 368 1.98 -20.59 -26.75
CA PHE A 368 1.65 -19.20 -26.40
C PHE A 368 0.30 -18.76 -27.01
N LYS A 369 0.02 -19.15 -28.25
CA LYS A 369 -1.28 -18.89 -28.90
C LYS A 369 -2.42 -19.62 -28.21
N GLU A 370 -2.18 -20.84 -27.74
CA GLU A 370 -3.17 -21.61 -26.98
C GLU A 370 -3.45 -20.95 -25.63
N LEU A 371 -2.40 -20.54 -24.90
CA LEU A 371 -2.55 -19.79 -23.65
C LEU A 371 -3.29 -18.46 -23.84
N GLU A 372 -3.06 -17.73 -24.94
CA GLU A 372 -3.83 -16.53 -25.28
C GLU A 372 -5.31 -16.81 -25.52
N ARG A 373 -5.65 -17.96 -26.13
CA ARG A 373 -7.05 -18.39 -26.29
C ARG A 373 -7.68 -18.68 -24.95
N VAL A 374 -7.04 -19.51 -24.12
CA VAL A 374 -7.53 -19.87 -22.78
C VAL A 374 -7.73 -18.63 -21.93
N ARG A 375 -6.82 -17.64 -21.99
CA ARG A 375 -6.97 -16.36 -21.30
C ARG A 375 -8.23 -15.60 -21.73
N LYS A 376 -8.50 -15.50 -23.04
CA LYS A 376 -9.70 -14.82 -23.56
C LYS A 376 -10.98 -15.54 -23.13
N ASP A 377 -10.96 -16.86 -23.11
CA ASP A 377 -12.10 -17.66 -22.64
C ASP A 377 -12.34 -17.45 -21.13
N LEU A 378 -11.27 -17.29 -20.35
CA LEU A 378 -11.35 -16.96 -18.92
C LEU A 378 -11.96 -15.57 -18.69
N ASP A 379 -11.55 -14.56 -19.47
CA ASP A 379 -12.10 -13.20 -19.40
C ASP A 379 -13.61 -13.20 -19.74
N LEU A 380 -14.01 -13.99 -20.74
CA LEU A 380 -15.42 -14.19 -21.11
C LEU A 380 -16.20 -14.90 -19.99
N PHE A 381 -15.64 -15.96 -19.41
CA PHE A 381 -16.25 -16.67 -18.29
C PHE A 381 -16.43 -15.76 -17.08
N GLU A 382 -15.43 -14.94 -16.73
CA GLU A 382 -15.52 -13.99 -15.63
C GLU A 382 -16.61 -12.93 -15.88
N TYR A 383 -16.76 -12.48 -17.14
CA TYR A 383 -17.85 -11.60 -17.54
C TYR A 383 -19.23 -12.27 -17.39
N GLU A 384 -19.38 -13.52 -17.81
CA GLU A 384 -20.63 -14.28 -17.68
C GLU A 384 -21.02 -14.52 -16.21
N VAL A 385 -20.05 -14.87 -15.37
CA VAL A 385 -20.27 -15.03 -13.93
C VAL A 385 -20.71 -13.71 -13.30
N LYS A 386 -20.02 -12.59 -13.58
CA LYS A 386 -20.42 -11.26 -13.11
C LYS A 386 -21.83 -10.89 -13.56
N LYS A 387 -22.16 -11.13 -14.83
CA LYS A 387 -23.49 -10.88 -15.39
C LYS A 387 -24.56 -11.70 -14.67
N LYS A 388 -24.30 -12.98 -14.41
CA LYS A 388 -25.23 -13.86 -13.69
C LYS A 388 -25.49 -13.38 -12.26
N VAL A 389 -24.42 -13.03 -11.53
CA VAL A 389 -24.54 -12.47 -10.18
C VAL A 389 -25.38 -11.20 -10.16
N ILE A 390 -25.17 -10.28 -11.12
CA ILE A 390 -25.96 -9.05 -11.22
C ILE A 390 -27.45 -9.38 -11.46
N LEU A 391 -27.76 -10.29 -12.37
CA LEU A 391 -29.14 -10.71 -12.66
C LEU A 391 -29.81 -11.36 -11.44
N ASP A 392 -29.07 -12.20 -10.71
CA ASP A 392 -29.57 -12.83 -9.48
C ASP A 392 -29.84 -11.78 -8.39
N CYS A 393 -28.95 -10.79 -8.24
CA CYS A 393 -29.16 -9.66 -7.33
C CYS A 393 -30.38 -8.80 -7.72
N GLU A 394 -30.57 -8.51 -9.01
CA GLU A 394 -31.75 -7.75 -9.50
C GLU A 394 -33.05 -8.51 -9.23
N LYS A 395 -33.04 -9.84 -9.40
CA LYS A 395 -34.20 -10.69 -9.11
C LYS A 395 -34.54 -10.65 -7.62
N ILE A 396 -33.56 -10.86 -6.74
CA ILE A 396 -33.73 -10.77 -5.28
C ILE A 396 -34.28 -9.38 -4.88
N TYR A 397 -33.76 -8.32 -5.48
CA TYR A 397 -34.23 -6.96 -5.22
C TYR A 397 -35.69 -6.74 -5.63
N LYS A 398 -36.11 -7.23 -6.79
CA LYS A 398 -37.52 -7.19 -7.23
C LYS A 398 -38.43 -8.00 -6.30
N ASP A 399 -38.02 -9.21 -5.93
CA ASP A 399 -38.78 -10.07 -5.03
C ASP A 399 -38.99 -9.38 -3.66
N LEU A 400 -37.95 -8.71 -3.14
CA LEU A 400 -38.03 -7.92 -1.89
C LEU A 400 -38.98 -6.72 -2.02
N LEU A 401 -38.97 -6.01 -3.14
CA LEU A 401 -39.89 -4.89 -3.40
C LEU A 401 -41.35 -5.37 -3.50
N GLU A 402 -41.60 -6.49 -4.16
CA GLU A 402 -42.94 -7.07 -4.25
C GLU A 402 -43.46 -7.54 -2.91
N THR A 403 -42.59 -8.13 -2.08
CA THR A 403 -42.96 -8.55 -0.71
C THR A 403 -43.30 -7.33 0.15
N ARG A 404 -42.49 -6.26 0.06
CA ARG A 404 -42.72 -5.00 0.78
C ARG A 404 -44.01 -4.29 0.37
N ASN A 405 -44.39 -4.36 -0.91
CA ASN A 405 -45.64 -3.78 -1.41
C ASN A 405 -46.88 -4.62 -1.05
N LYS A 406 -46.71 -5.90 -0.69
CA LYS A 406 -47.80 -6.75 -0.18
C LYS A 406 -48.02 -6.61 1.33
N GLU A 407 -47.01 -6.18 2.08
CA GLU A 407 -47.06 -5.98 3.53
C GLU A 407 -47.53 -4.58 3.97
N ASN A 408 -47.73 -3.65 3.02
CA ASN A 408 -48.40 -2.36 3.25
C ASN A 408 -49.42 -2.10 2.11
N PRO A 409 -50.70 -2.51 2.27
CA PRO A 409 -51.77 -2.18 1.32
C PRO A 409 -52.11 -0.69 1.29
#